data_AF-A0A7C4GU26-F1
#
_entry.id   AF-A0A7C4GU26-F1
#
_cell.length_a   1.000
_cell.length_b   1.000
_cell.length_c   1.000
_cell.angle_alpha   90.00
_cell.angle_beta   90.00
_cell.angle_gamma   90.00
#
_symmetry.space_group_name_H-M   'P 1'
#
loop_
_entity.id
_entity.type
_entity.pdbx_description
1 polymer ?
#
loop_
_entity_poly.entity_id
_entity_poly.type
_entity_poly.pdbx_seq_one_letter_code
_entity_poly.pdbx_strand_id
1 'polypeptide(L)'
;MVSKAEVAGKGTLFAVAIGLITTGSQIIQSDFNSGLVCLIVGIALIVVWAFLIDYEARREAVQAAEKAVKSLMGKADVRERYS
;
A
#
# COMPACT_ATOMS: atom_id res chain seq x y z
N MET A 1 4.77 7.18 12.73
CA MET A 1 4.55 5.85 13.32
C MET A 1 3.44 5.23 12.50
N VAL A 2 3.78 4.34 11.56
CA VAL A 2 2.77 3.58 10.81
C VAL A 2 1.98 2.76 11.84
N SER A 3 0.66 2.91 11.86
CA SER A 3 -0.16 2.24 12.87
C SER A 3 -0.05 0.73 12.64
N LYS A 4 0.13 -0.07 13.69
CA LYS A 4 0.17 -1.55 13.56
C LYS A 4 -1.10 -2.10 12.87
N ALA A 5 -2.20 -1.35 12.94
CA ALA A 5 -3.45 -1.62 12.24
C ALA A 5 -3.37 -1.44 10.71
N GLU A 6 -2.59 -0.49 10.18
CA GLU A 6 -2.38 -0.32 8.74
C GLU A 6 -1.58 -1.49 8.16
N VAL A 7 -0.52 -1.90 8.85
CA VAL A 7 0.31 -3.05 8.44
C VAL A 7 -0.50 -4.36 8.50
N ALA A 8 -1.28 -4.55 9.58
CA ALA A 8 -2.18 -5.70 9.69
C ALA A 8 -3.26 -5.68 8.60
N GLY A 9 -3.87 -4.53 8.31
CA GLY A 9 -4.89 -4.39 7.28
C GLY A 9 -4.39 -4.74 5.88
N LYS A 10 -3.15 -4.35 5.54
CA LYS A 10 -2.52 -4.71 4.26
C LYS A 10 -2.21 -6.19 4.15
N GLY A 11 -1.69 -6.79 5.22
CA GLY A 11 -1.43 -8.23 5.26
C GLY A 11 -2.71 -9.06 5.12
N THR A 12 -3.79 -8.63 5.78
CA THR A 12 -5.10 -9.27 5.69
C THR A 12 -5.70 -9.13 4.28
N LEU A 13 -5.62 -7.95 3.66
CA LEU A 13 -6.07 -7.75 2.27
C LEU A 13 -5.37 -8.71 1.30
N PHE A 14 -4.05 -8.86 1.43
CA PHE A 14 -3.29 -9.78 0.61
C PHE A 14 -3.69 -11.24 0.87
N ALA A 15 -3.81 -11.65 2.14
CA ALA A 15 -4.21 -13.01 2.49
C ALA A 15 -5.62 -13.36 1.98
N VAL A 16 -6.57 -12.42 2.07
CA VAL A 16 -7.92 -12.59 1.53
C VAL A 16 -7.89 -12.72 0.01
N ALA A 17 -7.09 -11.90 -0.68
CA ALA A 17 -6.94 -11.98 -2.13
C ALA A 17 -6.40 -13.34 -2.58
N ILE A 18 -5.37 -13.86 -1.91
CA ILE A 18 -4.84 -15.20 -2.16
C ILE A 18 -5.89 -16.26 -1.86
N GLY A 19 -6.62 -16.16 -0.75
CA GLY A 19 -7.69 -17.09 -0.39
C GLY A 19 -8.79 -17.16 -1.45
N LEU A 20 -9.20 -16.02 -2.01
CA LEU A 20 -10.17 -15.95 -3.10
C LEU A 20 -9.65 -16.56 -4.39
N ILE A 21 -8.37 -16.37 -4.71
CA ILE A 21 -7.75 -17.00 -5.89
C ILE A 21 -7.70 -18.51 -5.70
N THR A 22 -7.20 -18.99 -4.56
CA THR A 22 -7.10 -20.43 -4.27
C THR A 22 -8.47 -21.10 -4.29
N THR A 23 -9.46 -20.50 -3.62
CA THR A 23 -10.82 -21.03 -3.58
C THR A 23 -11.49 -20.94 -4.95
N GLY A 24 -11.31 -19.83 -5.66
CA GLY A 24 -11.82 -19.64 -7.03
C GLY A 24 -11.26 -20.66 -8.02
N SER A 25 -9.97 -20.99 -7.93
CA SER A 25 -9.34 -22.04 -8.75
C SER A 25 -9.89 -23.44 -8.47
N GLN A 26 -10.35 -23.72 -7.26
CA GLN A 26 -10.99 -25.01 -6.94
C GLN A 26 -12.44 -25.05 -7.43
N ILE A 27 -13.18 -23.95 -7.27
CA ILE A 27 -14.58 -23.84 -7.68
C ILE A 27 -14.74 -23.80 -9.21
N ILE A 28 -13.75 -23.32 -9.96
CA ILE A 28 -13.88 -23.20 -11.42
C ILE A 28 -14.13 -24.55 -12.12
N GLN A 29 -13.79 -25.66 -11.47
CA GLN A 29 -14.06 -27.01 -11.97
C GLN A 29 -15.54 -27.43 -11.82
N SER A 30 -16.24 -26.88 -10.82
CA SER A 30 -17.64 -27.19 -10.52
C SER A 30 -18.62 -26.12 -11.02
N ASP A 31 -18.25 -24.85 -10.92
CA ASP A 31 -18.99 -23.70 -11.44
C ASP A 31 -18.02 -22.65 -12.00
N PHE A 32 -17.92 -22.63 -13.33
CA PHE A 32 -17.02 -21.75 -14.04
C PHE A 32 -17.29 -20.27 -13.76
N ASN A 33 -18.55 -19.84 -13.70
CA ASN A 33 -18.90 -18.44 -13.52
C ASN A 33 -18.52 -17.97 -12.12
N SER A 34 -18.86 -18.76 -11.09
CA SER A 34 -18.53 -18.45 -9.70
C SER A 34 -17.01 -18.47 -9.44
N GLY A 35 -16.29 -19.44 -10.03
CA GLY A 35 -14.83 -19.51 -9.96
C GLY A 35 -14.14 -18.33 -10.64
N LEU A 36 -14.62 -17.94 -11.82
CA LEU A 36 -14.10 -16.79 -12.58
C LEU A 36 -14.30 -15.48 -11.82
N VAL A 37 -15.47 -15.26 -11.20
CA VAL A 37 -15.73 -14.07 -10.37
C VAL A 37 -14.76 -14.02 -9.19
N CYS A 38 -14.56 -15.13 -8.47
CA CYS A 38 -13.61 -15.19 -7.36
C CYS A 38 -12.17 -14.84 -7.80
N LEU A 39 -11.74 -15.32 -8.96
CA LEU A 39 -10.42 -15.01 -9.52
C LEU A 39 -10.29 -13.53 -9.88
N ILE A 40 -11.29 -12.95 -10.57
CA ILE A 40 -11.27 -11.53 -10.95
C ILE A 40 -11.23 -10.65 -9.69
N VAL A 41 -12.05 -10.95 -8.69
CA VAL A 41 -12.07 -10.20 -7.42
C VAL A 41 -10.75 -10.35 -6.67
N GLY A 42 -10.19 -11.56 -6.61
CA GLY A 42 -8.89 -11.80 -5.99
C GLY A 42 -7.77 -11.01 -6.66
N ILE A 43 -7.71 -11.00 -7.99
CA ILE A 43 -6.72 -10.21 -8.75
C ILE A 43 -6.92 -8.71 -8.52
N ALA A 44 -8.16 -8.22 -8.54
CA ALA A 44 -8.47 -6.81 -8.28
C ALA A 44 -7.97 -6.38 -6.89
N LEU A 45 -8.14 -7.22 -5.86
CA LEU A 45 -7.64 -6.95 -4.52
C LEU A 45 -6.11 -6.89 -4.45
N ILE A 46 -5.40 -7.72 -5.22
CA ILE A 46 -3.92 -7.64 -5.32
C ILE A 46 -3.50 -6.30 -5.93
N VAL A 47 -4.18 -5.84 -6.98
CA VAL A 47 -3.89 -4.53 -7.61
C VAL A 47 -4.12 -3.39 -6.64
N VAL A 48 -5.24 -3.41 -5.91
CA VAL A 48 -5.54 -2.39 -4.87
C VAL A 48 -4.48 -2.42 -3.77
N TRP A 49 -4.08 -3.61 -3.31
CA TRP A 49 -3.02 -3.77 -2.32
C TRP A 49 -1.69 -3.20 -2.80
N ALA A 50 -1.30 -3.47 -4.05
CA ALA A 50 -0.08 -2.91 -4.65
C ALA A 50 -0.14 -1.38 -4.73
N PHE A 51 -1.28 -0.83 -5.13
CA PHE A 51 -1.50 0.62 -5.17
C PHE A 51 -1.39 1.27 -3.78
N LEU A 52 -1.93 0.63 -2.74
CA LEU A 52 -1.83 1.12 -1.37
C LEU A 52 -0.39 1.12 -0.85
N ILE A 53 0.44 0.17 -1.28
CA ILE A 53 1.87 0.15 -0.93
C ILE A 53 2.61 1.26 -1.66
N ASP A 54 2.40 1.42 -2.98
CA ASP A 54 3.07 2.46 -3.77
C ASP A 54 2.69 3.87 -3.28
N TYR A 55 1.41 4.08 -2.94
CA TYR A 55 0.93 5.35 -2.41
C TYR A 55 1.57 5.71 -1.07
N GLU A 56 1.75 4.74 -0.17
CA GLU A 56 2.42 4.96 1.11
C GLU A 56 3.91 5.25 0.91
N ALA A 57 4.59 4.49 0.05
CA ALA A 57 6.00 4.70 -0.26
C ALA A 57 6.25 6.12 -0.81
N ARG A 58 5.36 6.62 -1.68
CA ARG A 58 5.42 7.99 -2.18
C ARG A 58 5.19 9.03 -1.09
N ARG A 59 4.21 8.81 -0.20
CA ARG A 59 3.94 9.71 0.92
C ARG A 59 5.12 9.81 1.88
N GLU A 60 5.76 8.69 2.20
CA GLU A 60 6.94 8.66 3.05
C GLU A 60 8.11 9.41 2.39
N ALA A 61 8.33 9.21 1.09
CA ALA A 61 9.36 9.92 0.34
C ALA A 61 9.12 11.45 0.32
N VAL A 62 7.88 11.90 0.13
CA VAL A 62 7.52 13.33 0.15
C VAL A 62 7.71 13.92 1.54
N GLN A 63 7.30 13.24 2.61
CA GLN A 63 7.52 13.72 3.97
C GLN A 63 9.01 13.78 4.35
N ALA A 64 9.81 12.83 3.86
CA ALA A 64 11.26 12.85 4.04
C ALA A 64 11.88 14.05 3.31
N ALA A 65 11.43 14.33 2.08
CA ALA A 65 11.87 15.48 1.30
C ALA A 65 11.46 16.81 1.97
N GLU A 66 10.22 16.96 2.44
CA GLU A 66 9.78 18.15 3.17
C GLU A 66 10.56 18.38 4.46
N LYS A 67 10.84 17.32 5.24
CA LYS A 67 11.69 17.43 6.43
C LYS A 67 13.12 17.85 6.09
N ALA A 68 13.69 17.34 5.01
CA ALA A 68 15.02 17.73 4.54
C ALA A 68 15.05 19.19 4.09
N VAL A 69 14.05 19.63 3.32
CA VAL A 69 13.92 21.03 2.86
C VAL A 69 13.74 21.97 4.05
N LYS A 70 12.87 21.64 5.01
CA LYS A 70 12.63 22.46 6.21
C LYS A 70 13.87 22.54 7.11
N SER A 71 14.63 21.45 7.21
CA SER A 71 15.93 21.42 7.90
C SER A 71 16.98 22.32 7.23
N LEU A 72 17.02 22.32 5.90
CA LEU A 72 17.94 23.17 5.13
C LEU A 72 17.56 24.66 5.20
N MET A 73 16.27 25.00 5.06
CA MET A 73 15.80 26.37 5.23
C MET A 73 16.00 26.88 6.66
N GLY A 74 15.73 26.05 7.67
CA GLY A 74 16.01 26.41 9.07
C GLY A 74 17.49 26.68 9.36
N LYS A 75 18.41 26.00 8.65
CA LYS A 75 19.86 26.30 8.74
C LYS A 75 20.26 27.57 8.00
N ALA A 76 19.60 27.90 6.89
CA ALA A 76 19.86 29.12 6.12
C ALA A 76 19.43 30.37 6.92
N ASP A 77 18.25 30.35 7.53
CA ASP A 77 17.71 31.44 8.36
C ASP A 77 18.59 31.72 9.62
N VAL A 78 19.16 30.66 10.21
CA VAL A 78 20.09 30.78 11.34
C VAL A 78 21.44 31.36 10.91
N ARG A 79 21.90 31.10 9.68
CA ARG A 79 23.17 31.65 9.18
C ARG A 79 23.09 33.14 8.89
N GLU A 80 21.92 33.63 8.47
CA GLU A 80 21.68 35.03 8.13
C GLU A 80 21.46 35.91 9.38
N ARG A 81 20.86 35.37 10.46
CA ARG A 81 20.71 36.11 11.74
C ARG A 81 22.00 36.28 12.54
N TYR A 82 23.07 35.55 12.18
CA TYR A 82 24.33 35.52 12.92
C TYR A 82 25.51 36.02 12.06
N SER A 83 25.21 36.64 10.91
CA SER A 83 26.13 37.40 10.06
C SER A 83 25.90 38.90 10.25
#